data_AF-A0AAP5JVE0-F1
#
_entry.id   AF-A0AAP5JVE0-F1
#
_cell.length_a   1.000
_cell.length_b   1.000
_cell.length_c   1.000
_cell.angle_alpha   90.00
_cell.angle_beta   90.00
_cell.angle_gamma   90.00
#
_symmetry.space_group_name_H-M   'P 1'
#
loop_
_entity.id
_entity.type
_entity.pdbx_description
1 polymer ?
#
loop_
_entity_poly.entity_id
_entity_poly.type
_entity_poly.pdbx_seq_one_letter_code
_entity_poly.pdbx_strand_id
1 'polypeptide(L)' 'MDSNGLSKEKLEWMKEIGLKKFEHPMRYHTPFGHLYSEEHIRNTPLEELKAGYEKKSAPRDT' A
#
# COMPACT_ATOMS: atom_id res chain seq x y z
N MET A 1 20.87 12.53 1.83
CA MET A 1 20.32 12.15 0.51
C MET A 1 18.90 12.71 0.46
N ASP A 2 18.77 13.94 -0.04
CA ASP A 2 17.48 14.63 -0.09
C ASP A 2 16.64 14.03 -1.20
N SER A 3 15.84 13.06 -0.80
CA SER A 3 14.92 12.35 -1.67
C SER A 3 13.79 13.30 -2.01
N ASN A 4 13.81 13.88 -3.21
CA ASN A 4 12.75 13.73 -4.20
C ASN A 4 12.85 14.85 -5.23
N GLY A 5 13.17 14.50 -6.48
CA GLY A 5 12.98 15.38 -7.65
C GLY A 5 11.49 15.67 -7.97
N LEU A 6 10.66 15.81 -6.94
CA LEU A 6 9.26 16.21 -7.04
C LEU A 6 9.20 17.74 -6.98
N SER A 7 8.37 18.34 -7.82
CA SER A 7 8.12 19.77 -7.78
C SER A 7 7.38 20.17 -6.50
N LYS A 8 7.49 21.45 -6.12
CA LYS A 8 6.78 22.03 -4.97
C LYS A 8 5.26 21.82 -5.05
N GLU A 9 4.67 22.01 -6.23
CA GLU A 9 3.24 21.79 -6.48
C GLU A 9 2.80 20.36 -6.14
N LYS A 10 3.61 19.36 -6.50
CA LYS A 10 3.32 17.95 -6.16
C LYS A 10 3.38 17.71 -4.66
N LEU A 11 4.33 18.33 -3.96
CA LEU A 11 4.45 18.21 -2.50
C LEU A 11 3.26 18.86 -1.77
N GLU A 12 2.80 20.02 -2.25
CA GLU A 12 1.62 20.70 -1.71
C GLU A 12 0.36 19.85 -1.93
N TRP A 13 0.14 19.36 -3.14
CA TRP A 13 -0.97 18.46 -3.45
C TRP A 13 -0.96 17.19 -2.59
N MET A 14 0.21 16.55 -2.42
CA MET A 14 0.36 15.38 -1.54
C MET A 14 -0.05 15.69 -0.11
N LYS A 15 0.28 16.89 0.40
CA LYS A 15 -0.10 17.33 1.75
C LYS A 15 -1.60 17.57 1.85
N GLU A 16 -2.21 18.21 0.85
CA GLU A 16 -3.64 18.53 0.81
C GLU A 16 -4.51 17.27 0.86
N ILE A 17 -4.16 16.24 0.10
CA ILE A 17 -4.90 14.97 0.09
C ILE A 17 -4.55 14.06 1.27
N GLY A 18 -3.61 14.47 2.13
CA GLY A 18 -3.14 13.68 3.27
C GLY A 18 -2.33 12.44 2.89
N LEU A 19 -1.63 12.46 1.74
CA LEU A 19 -0.80 11.35 1.29
C LEU A 19 0.42 11.21 2.22
N LYS A 20 0.61 10.00 2.74
CA LYS A 20 1.68 9.66 3.68
C LYS A 20 2.62 8.64 3.06
N LYS A 21 3.90 8.73 3.42
CA LYS A 21 4.86 7.67 3.14
C LYS A 21 4.55 6.47 4.03
N PHE A 22 4.60 5.27 3.46
CA PHE A 22 4.63 4.06 4.27
C PHE A 22 6.00 3.95 4.95
N GLU A 23 5.99 3.53 6.21
CA GLU A 23 7.21 3.23 6.97
C GLU A 23 7.99 2.08 6.31
N HIS A 24 7.27 1.03 5.92
CA HIS A 24 7.81 -0.09 5.15
C HIS A 24 7.30 0.00 3.71
N PRO A 25 8.18 0.03 2.70
CA PRO A 25 7.75 0.16 1.32
C PRO A 25 6.84 -0.99 0.89
N MET A 26 5.70 -0.65 0.29
CA MET A 26 4.77 -1.61 -0.30
C MET A 26 5.33 -2.05 -1.66
N ARG A 27 5.92 -3.25 -1.71
CA ARG A 27 6.68 -3.74 -2.86
C ARG A 27 5.90 -4.68 -3.77
N TYR A 28 4.91 -5.38 -3.22
CA TYR A 28 4.08 -6.31 -3.98
C TYR A 28 2.66 -5.78 -4.09
N HIS A 29 2.04 -6.03 -5.23
CA HIS A 29 0.66 -5.65 -5.46
C HIS A 29 -0.09 -6.71 -6.25
N THR A 30 -1.41 -6.74 -6.11
CA THR A 30 -2.30 -7.62 -6.90
C THR A 30 -3.07 -6.80 -7.94
N PRO A 31 -3.62 -7.43 -8.99
CA PRO A 31 -4.50 -6.75 -9.94
C PRO A 31 -5.74 -6.10 -9.30
N PHE A 32 -6.14 -6.58 -8.12
CA PHE A 32 -7.29 -6.09 -7.37
C PHE A 32 -6.94 -4.98 -6.37
N GLY A 33 -5.73 -4.40 -6.47
CA GLY A 33 -5.33 -3.23 -5.67
C GLY A 33 -4.88 -3.54 -4.25
N HIS A 34 -4.59 -4.80 -3.93
CA HIS A 34 -3.97 -5.12 -2.65
C HIS A 34 -2.50 -4.76 -2.72
N LEU A 35 -1.99 -4.18 -1.64
CA LEU A 35 -0.59 -3.79 -1.49
C LEU A 35 -0.01 -4.57 -0.32
N TYR A 36 1.22 -5.07 -0.47
CA TYR A 36 1.94 -5.77 0.59
C TYR A 36 3.39 -5.27 0.69
N SER A 37 3.87 -5.08 1.92
CA SER A 37 5.28 -4.91 2.20
C SER A 37 5.97 -6.27 2.33
N GLU A 38 7.28 -6.33 2.06
CA GLU A 38 8.09 -7.54 2.29
C GLU A 38 8.03 -8.01 3.75
N GLU A 39 8.05 -7.06 4.67
CA GLU A 39 8.00 -7.34 6.10
C GLU A 39 6.69 -8.01 6.50
N HIS A 40 5.56 -7.50 6.01
CA HIS A 40 4.26 -8.11 6.28
C HIS A 40 4.18 -9.53 5.74
N ILE A 41 4.63 -9.78 4.50
CA ILE A 41 4.62 -11.13 3.92
C ILE A 41 5.51 -12.10 4.72
N ARG A 42 6.68 -11.64 5.18
CA ARG A 42 7.62 -12.46 5.95
C ARG A 42 7.06 -12.85 7.32
N ASN A 43 6.39 -11.91 7.99
CA ASN A 43 5.99 -12.06 9.39
C ASN A 43 4.57 -12.60 9.55
N THR A 44 3.76 -12.62 8.49
CA THR A 44 2.38 -13.10 8.53
C THR A 44 2.28 -14.52 7.97
N PRO A 45 1.67 -15.47 8.71
CA PRO A 45 1.42 -16.82 8.21
C PRO A 45 0.65 -16.82 6.88
N LEU A 46 0.96 -17.80 6.01
CA LEU A 46 0.35 -17.89 4.69
C LEU A 46 -1.19 -17.94 4.72
N GLU A 47 -1.76 -18.65 5.69
CA GLU A 47 -3.22 -18.78 5.82
C GLU A 47 -3.88 -17.43 6.19
N GLU A 48 -3.21 -16.59 6.97
CA GLU A 48 -3.69 -15.24 7.26
C GLU A 48 -3.60 -14.32 6.04
N LEU A 49 -2.54 -14.45 5.24
CA LEU A 49 -2.40 -13.70 3.99
C LEU A 49 -3.53 -14.04 3.00
N LYS A 50 -3.86 -15.34 2.85
CA LYS A 50 -4.97 -15.80 2.01
C LYS A 50 -6.31 -15.30 2.51
N ALA A 51 -6.60 -15.47 3.80
CA ALA A 51 -7.85 -15.00 4.39
C ALA A 51 -8.02 -13.47 4.28
N GLY A 52 -6.93 -12.72 4.44
CA GLY A 52 -6.92 -11.26 4.26
C GLY A 52 -7.14 -10.83 2.80
N TYR A 53 -6.64 -11.62 1.84
CA TYR A 53 -6.90 -11.41 0.42
C TYR A 53 -8.37 -11.66 0.09
N GLU A 54 -8.92 -12.82 0.46
CA GLU A 54 -10.31 -13.20 0.16
C GLU A 54 -11.34 -12.20 0.69
N LYS A 55 -11.15 -11.70 1.92
CA LYS A 55 -12.04 -10.70 2.54
C LYS A 55 -12.11 -9.39 1.78
N LYS A 56 -11.01 -8.97 1.15
CA LYS A 56 -10.91 -7.67 0.47
C LYS A 56 -11.19 -7.77 -1.02
N SER A 57 -11.11 -8.97 -1.60
CA SER A 57 -11.46 -9.25 -3.00
C SER A 57 -12.94 -9.59 -3.22
N ALA A 58 -13.73 -9.77 -2.16
CA ALA A 58 -15.17 -9.97 -2.29
C ALA A 58 -15.83 -8.74 -2.95
N PRO A 59 -16.69 -8.91 -3.96
CA PRO A 59 -17.45 -7.81 -4.51
C PRO A 59 -18.23 -7.16 -3.38
N ARG A 60 -18.08 -5.83 -3.24
CA ARG A 60 -19.01 -5.06 -2.42
C ARG A 60 -20.32 -5.10 -3.18
N ASP A 61 -21.36 -5.71 -2.62
CA ASP A 61 -22.72 -5.49 -3.10
C ASP A 61 -22.93 -3.95 -3.08
N THR A 62 -22.90 -3.35 -4.27
CA THR A 62 -23.13 -1.92 -4.52
C THR A 62 -24.09 -1.77 -5.67
#